data_AF-A0A8C7RNF3-F1
#
_entry.id   AF-A0A8C7RNF3-F1
#
_cell.length_a   1.000
_cell.length_b   1.000
_cell.length_c   1.000
_cell.angle_alpha   90.00
_cell.angle_beta   90.00
_cell.angle_gamma   90.00
#
_symmetry.space_group_name_H-M   'P 1'
#
loop_
_entity.id
_entity.type
_entity.pdbx_description
1 polymer ?
#
loop_
_entity_poly.entity_id
_entity_poly.type
_entity_poly.pdbx_seq_one_letter_code
_entity_poly.pdbx_strand_id
1 'polypeptide(L)'
;MAAVPGLGWPGLLLLLLTTVASTQSQGCPQRCECMAKLKSVACQGKRLSAFPDGISSDTRLLDLSGNRFRWVEHGDLLSFPRLEELDLSENIITVLEPNAFSSLQSLRVLSLRGNQLKLVPMGAFSRLTNLTTLDLSGNKIVILLDFTFQDLKSLRNLEVGDNDLVYISNKAFLGLVGLRELTIERCNLTSISSQSLSYLRSLVTLRLRYLSISSLEDQNFRKLGGLRGLEIDHWPFLEHISPHSLQGLNLSWLSITNTNITSVPTAALRSLPQLISLNLSYNPISVLESWALRDLVRLKELHLVNTNLMTVQPYALGGLRQIHLLNLSTNALVTLEEGAFQSVNTLETLRVDGNPLSCDCRLLWILQRRKTLNFEGKSPVCAGPMEVQGRALSAFSDSALFDHFTCQKPKIRNRKLQPVTAREGQVVSFVCRAEGEPTPIIFWVSPQRRRITTKSTGRVTVLPEGTLEIRYAQLTDTGTYICIASNAGGNATYFATLTVSSLPLDAALMANRTYYTGDLNETNLNDTKVFLKFTLDLKTILISTAMGCCLFLGVVVFCFLMLFAWSQGRGQHKNNFSVEYSFRKVDGPAASGGQGGARKFNMKMI
;
A
#
# COMPACT_ATOMS: atom_id res chain seq x y z
N MET A 1 -41.74 83.23 -56.24
CA MET A 1 -40.89 83.27 -57.45
C MET A 1 -40.03 82.01 -57.41
N ALA A 2 -40.10 81.01 -58.29
CA ALA A 2 -40.82 80.82 -59.55
C ALA A 2 -41.06 79.31 -59.78
N ALA A 3 -42.15 79.01 -60.49
CA ALA A 3 -42.45 77.87 -61.37
C ALA A 3 -42.44 76.39 -60.87
N VAL A 4 -43.63 75.80 -61.03
CA VAL A 4 -44.12 74.40 -61.08
C VAL A 4 -43.74 73.74 -62.44
N PRO A 5 -44.01 72.45 -62.84
CA PRO A 5 -44.38 71.16 -62.18
C PRO A 5 -43.47 69.96 -62.62
N GLY A 6 -43.81 68.72 -62.22
CA GLY A 6 -43.78 67.61 -63.20
C GLY A 6 -43.55 66.18 -62.69
N LEU A 7 -44.61 65.36 -62.78
CA LEU A 7 -44.69 63.90 -62.61
C LEU A 7 -43.61 63.06 -63.33
N GLY A 8 -43.37 61.85 -62.80
CA GLY A 8 -43.18 60.65 -63.64
C GLY A 8 -41.96 59.77 -63.33
N TRP A 9 -42.17 58.69 -62.56
CA TRP A 9 -41.38 57.45 -62.64
C TRP A 9 -41.67 56.73 -64.00
N PRO A 10 -40.94 55.70 -64.49
CA PRO A 10 -40.04 54.77 -63.78
C PRO A 10 -38.76 54.35 -64.55
N GLY A 11 -37.88 53.54 -63.93
CA GLY A 11 -36.81 52.84 -64.67
C GLY A 11 -35.75 52.17 -63.78
N LEU A 12 -35.75 50.83 -63.79
CA LEU A 12 -34.87 49.90 -63.08
C LEU A 12 -33.37 50.26 -63.10
N LEU A 13 -32.71 50.08 -61.95
CA LEU A 13 -31.39 49.44 -61.93
C LEU A 13 -31.33 48.44 -60.76
N LEU A 14 -31.22 47.15 -61.15
CA LEU A 14 -30.93 46.02 -60.28
C LEU A 14 -29.63 46.27 -59.51
N LEU A 15 -29.68 46.15 -58.18
CA LEU A 15 -28.51 45.87 -57.36
C LEU A 15 -28.84 44.66 -56.48
N LEU A 16 -28.11 43.58 -56.74
CA LEU A 16 -28.19 42.31 -56.03
C LEU A 16 -27.96 42.53 -54.53
N LEU A 17 -29.03 42.45 -53.74
CA LEU A 17 -28.94 42.05 -52.35
C LEU A 17 -28.71 40.54 -52.33
N THR A 18 -27.48 40.14 -52.04
CA THR A 18 -27.20 38.78 -51.56
C THR A 18 -27.96 38.59 -50.26
N THR A 19 -29.15 37.99 -50.36
CA THR A 19 -29.84 37.41 -49.23
C THR A 19 -28.97 36.28 -48.71
N VAL A 20 -28.30 36.52 -47.57
CA VAL A 20 -27.88 35.42 -46.71
C VAL A 20 -29.19 34.75 -46.29
N ALA A 21 -29.56 33.70 -47.01
CA ALA A 21 -30.64 32.81 -46.62
C ALA A 21 -30.31 32.28 -45.23
N SER A 22 -30.96 32.86 -44.22
CA SER A 22 -31.12 32.23 -42.92
C SER A 22 -31.91 30.95 -43.16
N THR A 23 -31.20 29.84 -43.35
CA THR A 23 -31.78 28.52 -43.15
C THR A 23 -32.19 28.45 -41.69
N GLN A 24 -33.46 28.75 -41.38
CA GLN A 24 -34.06 28.43 -40.10
C GLN A 24 -33.91 26.92 -39.90
N SER A 25 -32.94 26.53 -39.08
CA SER A 25 -32.84 25.17 -38.57
C SER A 25 -34.01 24.96 -37.61
N GLN A 26 -35.11 24.40 -38.11
CA GLN A 26 -36.08 23.73 -37.23
C GLN A 26 -35.33 22.61 -36.50
N GLY A 27 -35.12 22.75 -35.19
CA GLY A 27 -34.52 21.70 -34.36
C GLY A 27 -33.33 22.08 -33.48
N CYS A 28 -33.01 23.37 -33.30
CA CYS A 28 -31.99 23.81 -32.34
C CYS A 28 -32.53 24.87 -31.36
N PRO A 29 -32.43 24.66 -30.03
CA PRO A 29 -32.83 25.65 -29.04
C PRO A 29 -31.99 26.94 -29.16
N GLN A 30 -32.63 28.10 -28.97
CA GLN A 30 -32.00 29.42 -29.14
C GLN A 30 -30.73 29.67 -28.30
N ARG A 31 -30.59 28.96 -27.17
CA ARG A 31 -29.44 29.10 -26.25
C ARG A 31 -28.38 28.02 -26.43
N CYS A 32 -28.60 27.05 -27.31
CA CYS A 32 -27.76 25.87 -27.48
C CYS A 32 -27.06 25.88 -28.84
N GLU A 33 -25.99 25.12 -28.94
CA GLU A 33 -25.22 24.92 -30.16
C GLU A 33 -25.49 23.52 -30.68
N CYS A 34 -26.03 23.40 -31.90
CA CYS A 34 -26.39 22.12 -32.49
C CYS A 34 -25.55 21.85 -33.74
N MET A 35 -24.97 20.65 -33.82
CA MET A 35 -24.21 20.19 -34.98
C MET A 35 -24.96 19.06 -35.68
N ALA A 36 -25.69 19.37 -36.75
CA ALA A 36 -26.51 18.40 -37.48
C ALA A 36 -25.70 17.21 -38.03
N LYS A 37 -24.44 17.43 -38.45
CA LYS A 37 -23.55 16.36 -38.95
C LYS A 37 -23.22 15.30 -37.89
N LEU A 38 -23.06 15.73 -36.64
CA LEU A 38 -22.72 14.87 -35.50
C LEU A 38 -23.95 14.48 -34.68
N LYS A 39 -25.13 15.03 -35.02
CA LYS A 39 -26.38 14.88 -34.26
C LYS A 39 -26.17 15.20 -32.77
N SER A 40 -25.39 16.25 -32.51
CA SER A 40 -25.00 16.66 -31.17
C SER A 40 -25.63 18.00 -30.82
N VAL A 41 -26.04 18.15 -29.57
CA VAL A 41 -26.57 19.38 -29.01
C VAL A 41 -25.81 19.72 -27.74
N ALA A 42 -25.20 20.89 -27.70
CA ALA A 42 -24.43 21.39 -26.56
C ALA A 42 -25.11 22.62 -25.96
N CYS A 43 -25.50 22.53 -24.70
CA CYS A 43 -26.14 23.59 -23.92
C CYS A 43 -25.37 23.86 -22.63
N GLN A 44 -24.04 23.79 -22.66
CA GLN A 44 -23.21 23.98 -21.48
C GLN A 44 -23.32 25.39 -20.89
N GLY A 45 -23.50 25.49 -19.57
CA GLY A 45 -23.41 26.78 -18.87
C GLY A 45 -24.56 27.76 -19.13
N LYS A 46 -25.67 27.32 -19.74
CA LYS A 46 -26.76 28.21 -20.21
C LYS A 46 -27.81 28.54 -19.14
N ARG A 47 -27.57 28.14 -17.88
CA ARG A 47 -28.42 28.36 -16.70
C ARG A 47 -29.84 27.79 -16.88
N LEU A 48 -29.98 26.69 -17.60
CA LEU A 48 -31.25 26.00 -17.82
C LEU A 48 -31.73 25.34 -16.53
N SER A 49 -33.04 25.41 -16.26
CA SER A 49 -33.69 24.74 -15.12
C SER A 49 -34.59 23.57 -15.54
N ALA A 50 -34.83 23.42 -16.84
CA ALA A 50 -35.65 22.37 -17.45
C ALA A 50 -35.08 22.02 -18.83
N PHE A 51 -35.47 20.86 -19.36
CA PHE A 51 -35.02 20.40 -20.67
C PHE A 51 -35.55 21.35 -21.76
N PRO A 52 -34.70 21.85 -22.67
CA PRO A 52 -35.14 22.85 -23.64
C PRO A 52 -35.96 22.19 -24.76
N ASP A 53 -37.07 22.85 -25.11
CA ASP A 53 -37.90 22.44 -26.24
C ASP A 53 -37.18 22.66 -27.58
N GLY A 54 -37.56 21.87 -28.57
CA GLY A 54 -37.08 22.02 -29.95
C GLY A 54 -35.76 21.32 -30.25
N ILE A 55 -35.29 20.42 -29.39
CA ILE A 55 -34.21 19.46 -29.74
C ILE A 55 -34.77 18.38 -30.67
N SER A 56 -34.03 18.03 -31.71
CA SER A 56 -34.40 16.94 -32.63
C SER A 56 -34.40 15.56 -31.97
N SER A 57 -35.38 14.71 -32.30
CA SER A 57 -35.49 13.34 -31.77
C SER A 57 -34.44 12.37 -32.28
N ASP A 58 -33.67 12.75 -33.30
CA ASP A 58 -32.55 11.97 -33.84
C ASP A 58 -31.19 12.30 -33.21
N THR A 59 -31.17 13.18 -32.20
CA THR A 59 -29.98 13.56 -31.43
C THR A 59 -29.34 12.33 -30.78
N ARG A 60 -28.01 12.25 -30.88
CA ARG A 60 -27.18 11.17 -30.31
C ARG A 60 -26.35 11.61 -29.11
N LEU A 61 -25.88 12.85 -29.12
CA LEU A 61 -25.11 13.43 -28.02
C LEU A 61 -25.83 14.66 -27.50
N LEU A 62 -26.12 14.67 -26.21
CA LEU A 62 -26.73 15.81 -25.54
C LEU A 62 -25.90 16.21 -24.32
N ASP A 63 -25.30 17.39 -24.39
CA ASP A 63 -24.55 18.00 -23.30
C ASP A 63 -25.38 19.11 -22.66
N LEU A 64 -25.79 18.87 -21.42
CA LEU A 64 -26.52 19.80 -20.55
C LEU A 64 -25.70 20.15 -19.30
N SER A 65 -24.37 20.02 -19.37
CA SER A 65 -23.47 20.27 -18.25
C SER A 65 -23.49 21.73 -17.77
N GLY A 66 -23.19 21.97 -16.49
CA GLY A 66 -23.05 23.33 -15.95
C GLY A 66 -24.34 24.14 -15.91
N ASN A 67 -25.50 23.50 -15.78
CA ASN A 67 -26.81 24.16 -15.73
C ASN A 67 -27.37 24.18 -14.29
N ARG A 68 -28.70 24.27 -14.13
CA ARG A 68 -29.38 24.39 -12.83
C ARG A 68 -30.51 23.37 -12.68
N PHE A 69 -30.36 22.19 -13.29
CA PHE A 69 -31.31 21.09 -13.14
C PHE A 69 -31.33 20.59 -11.69
N ARG A 70 -32.52 20.46 -11.10
CA ARG A 70 -32.71 20.08 -9.69
C ARG A 70 -33.17 18.63 -9.50
N TRP A 71 -33.81 18.07 -10.51
CA TRP A 71 -34.32 16.70 -10.55
C TRP A 71 -34.34 16.21 -12.00
N VAL A 72 -34.49 14.90 -12.19
CA VAL A 72 -34.79 14.28 -13.48
C VAL A 72 -36.01 13.39 -13.29
N GLU A 73 -37.10 13.73 -13.95
CA GLU A 73 -38.42 13.08 -13.83
C GLU A 73 -38.62 12.00 -14.90
N HIS A 74 -39.54 11.08 -14.63
CA HIS A 74 -40.00 10.16 -15.64
C HIS A 74 -40.79 10.91 -16.72
N GLY A 75 -40.19 11.10 -17.90
CA GLY A 75 -40.83 11.72 -19.05
C GLY A 75 -39.97 12.75 -19.77
N ASP A 76 -39.07 13.39 -19.02
CA ASP A 76 -38.16 14.43 -19.51
C ASP A 76 -37.38 14.05 -20.77
N LEU A 77 -37.02 12.76 -20.88
CA LEU A 77 -36.15 12.21 -21.92
C LEU A 77 -36.90 11.29 -22.90
N LEU A 78 -38.24 11.32 -22.93
CA LEU A 78 -39.05 10.53 -23.87
C LEU A 78 -38.79 10.91 -25.34
N SER A 79 -38.48 12.18 -25.59
CA SER A 79 -38.27 12.72 -26.93
C SER A 79 -36.96 12.29 -27.60
N PHE A 80 -36.04 11.63 -26.87
CA PHE A 80 -34.67 11.33 -27.33
C PHE A 80 -34.30 9.83 -27.29
N PRO A 81 -35.07 8.92 -27.93
CA PRO A 81 -34.85 7.47 -27.80
C PRO A 81 -33.53 6.96 -28.41
N ARG A 82 -32.90 7.76 -29.28
CA ARG A 82 -31.64 7.43 -29.98
C ARG A 82 -30.39 7.99 -29.31
N LEU A 83 -30.52 8.56 -28.11
CA LEU A 83 -29.38 9.13 -27.41
C LEU A 83 -28.35 8.05 -27.09
N GLU A 84 -27.09 8.32 -27.41
CA GLU A 84 -25.93 7.48 -27.12
C GLU A 84 -25.11 8.06 -25.95
N GLU A 85 -25.09 9.39 -25.80
CA GLU A 85 -24.33 10.08 -24.76
C GLU A 85 -25.15 11.23 -24.16
N LEU A 86 -25.28 11.20 -22.82
CA LEU A 86 -25.95 12.22 -22.03
C LEU A 86 -24.99 12.75 -20.95
N ASP A 87 -24.69 14.05 -21.02
CA ASP A 87 -23.96 14.74 -19.97
C ASP A 87 -24.89 15.67 -19.18
N LEU A 88 -25.08 15.35 -17.91
CA LEU A 88 -25.82 16.14 -16.91
C LEU A 88 -24.90 16.61 -15.78
N SER A 89 -23.59 16.65 -16.01
CA SER A 89 -22.60 17.02 -14.99
C SER A 89 -22.70 18.48 -14.54
N GLU A 90 -22.14 18.78 -13.37
CA GLU A 90 -22.04 20.14 -12.80
C GLU A 90 -23.41 20.85 -12.74
N ASN A 91 -24.44 20.10 -12.34
CA ASN A 91 -25.79 20.59 -12.12
C ASN A 91 -26.11 20.59 -10.61
N ILE A 92 -27.37 20.80 -10.24
CA ILE A 92 -27.82 20.79 -8.83
C ILE A 92 -28.85 19.68 -8.59
N ILE A 93 -28.70 18.54 -9.28
CA ILE A 93 -29.66 17.43 -9.23
C ILE A 93 -29.59 16.79 -7.85
N THR A 94 -30.72 16.77 -7.14
CA THR A 94 -30.85 16.21 -5.78
C THR A 94 -31.60 14.88 -5.75
N VAL A 95 -32.51 14.68 -6.70
CA VAL A 95 -33.40 13.50 -6.76
C VAL A 95 -33.47 12.99 -8.20
N LEU A 96 -33.37 11.68 -8.36
CA LEU A 96 -33.69 10.96 -9.59
C LEU A 96 -34.98 10.19 -9.36
N GLU A 97 -35.96 10.30 -10.24
CA GLU A 97 -37.13 9.42 -10.18
C GLU A 97 -36.78 8.00 -10.66
N PRO A 98 -37.44 6.94 -10.14
CA PRO A 98 -37.34 5.61 -10.71
C PRO A 98 -37.72 5.62 -12.19
N ASN A 99 -36.95 4.92 -13.04
CA ASN A 99 -37.17 4.88 -14.49
C ASN A 99 -37.01 6.23 -15.23
N ALA A 100 -36.37 7.24 -14.63
CA ALA A 100 -36.08 8.54 -15.27
C ALA A 100 -35.40 8.41 -16.64
N PHE A 101 -34.49 7.43 -16.79
CA PHE A 101 -33.73 7.21 -18.03
C PHE A 101 -34.25 6.03 -18.87
N SER A 102 -35.41 5.45 -18.53
CA SER A 102 -35.89 4.17 -19.09
C SER A 102 -36.15 4.18 -20.60
N SER A 103 -36.38 5.35 -21.20
CA SER A 103 -36.54 5.53 -22.66
C SER A 103 -35.23 5.42 -23.44
N LEU A 104 -34.07 5.59 -22.79
CA LEU A 104 -32.76 5.74 -23.42
C LEU A 104 -32.04 4.40 -23.64
N GLN A 105 -32.67 3.49 -24.38
CA GLN A 105 -32.13 2.13 -24.60
C GLN A 105 -30.83 2.10 -25.44
N SER A 106 -30.55 3.16 -26.20
CA SER A 106 -29.33 3.31 -27.00
C SER A 106 -28.16 3.92 -26.21
N LEU A 107 -28.40 4.35 -24.97
CA LEU A 107 -27.45 5.11 -24.19
C LEU A 107 -26.23 4.26 -23.83
N ARG A 108 -25.04 4.85 -24.03
CA ARG A 108 -23.73 4.25 -23.77
C ARG A 108 -23.01 4.99 -22.66
N VAL A 109 -23.09 6.32 -22.65
CA VAL A 109 -22.39 7.17 -21.68
C VAL A 109 -23.42 8.03 -20.96
N LEU A 110 -23.39 7.97 -19.63
CA LEU A 110 -24.18 8.83 -18.76
C LEU A 110 -23.27 9.46 -17.71
N SER A 111 -23.17 10.78 -17.71
CA SER A 111 -22.45 11.54 -16.69
C SER A 111 -23.43 12.30 -15.80
N LEU A 112 -23.36 12.05 -14.49
CA LEU A 112 -24.07 12.77 -13.43
C LEU A 112 -23.08 13.38 -12.44
N ARG A 113 -21.84 13.60 -12.87
CA ARG A 113 -20.75 14.12 -12.03
C ARG A 113 -21.06 15.50 -11.47
N GLY A 114 -20.62 15.81 -10.26
CA GLY A 114 -20.72 17.18 -9.71
C GLY A 114 -22.16 17.62 -9.45
N ASN A 115 -23.02 16.70 -8.99
CA ASN A 115 -24.42 16.98 -8.63
C ASN A 115 -24.61 16.90 -7.09
N GLN A 116 -25.86 16.92 -6.62
CA GLN A 116 -26.20 16.91 -5.19
C GLN A 116 -26.98 15.65 -4.79
N LEU A 117 -26.78 14.54 -5.50
CA LEU A 117 -27.49 13.29 -5.26
C LEU A 117 -27.11 12.71 -3.89
N LYS A 118 -28.09 12.51 -3.01
CA LYS A 118 -27.88 11.88 -1.69
C LYS A 118 -28.03 10.36 -1.72
N LEU A 119 -28.82 9.87 -2.67
CA LEU A 119 -29.14 8.47 -2.87
C LEU A 119 -29.41 8.24 -4.36
N VAL A 120 -29.03 7.08 -4.86
CA VAL A 120 -29.54 6.56 -6.13
C VAL A 120 -30.67 5.57 -5.82
N PRO A 121 -31.93 5.87 -6.17
CA PRO A 121 -33.03 4.96 -5.91
C PRO A 121 -32.93 3.71 -6.78
N MET A 122 -33.47 2.60 -6.26
CA MET A 122 -33.56 1.35 -7.02
C MET A 122 -34.38 1.59 -8.30
N GLY A 123 -33.86 1.13 -9.44
CA GLY A 123 -34.53 1.30 -10.73
C GLY A 123 -34.33 2.67 -11.40
N ALA A 124 -33.55 3.60 -10.82
CA ALA A 124 -33.20 4.86 -11.50
C ALA A 124 -32.58 4.60 -12.89
N PHE A 125 -31.74 3.56 -13.00
CA PHE A 125 -31.06 3.16 -14.23
C PHE A 125 -31.71 1.95 -14.92
N SER A 126 -32.99 1.68 -14.66
CA SER A 126 -33.65 0.54 -15.28
C SER A 126 -33.70 0.67 -16.80
N ARG A 127 -33.64 -0.47 -17.50
CA ARG A 127 -33.65 -0.59 -18.97
C ARG A 127 -32.42 -0.04 -19.71
N LEU A 128 -31.43 0.53 -19.02
CA LEU A 128 -30.18 1.00 -19.62
C LEU A 128 -29.20 -0.14 -19.95
N THR A 129 -29.63 -1.11 -20.74
CA THR A 129 -28.86 -2.34 -20.99
C THR A 129 -27.62 -2.14 -21.87
N ASN A 130 -27.53 -1.03 -22.61
CA ASN A 130 -26.40 -0.71 -23.49
C ASN A 130 -25.39 0.25 -22.84
N LEU A 131 -25.67 0.71 -21.62
CA LEU A 131 -24.81 1.66 -20.93
C LEU A 131 -23.46 1.01 -20.64
N THR A 132 -22.38 1.67 -21.04
CA THR A 132 -21.00 1.21 -20.88
C THR A 132 -20.24 2.04 -19.86
N THR A 133 -20.59 3.32 -19.69
CA THR A 133 -19.92 4.24 -18.77
C THR A 133 -20.96 5.00 -17.95
N LEU A 134 -20.79 4.98 -16.63
CA LEU A 134 -21.59 5.73 -15.67
C LEU A 134 -20.68 6.45 -14.69
N ASP A 135 -20.79 7.77 -14.65
CA ASP A 135 -20.06 8.64 -13.71
C ASP A 135 -21.04 9.24 -12.70
N LEU A 136 -20.88 8.87 -11.43
CA LEU A 136 -21.61 9.38 -10.27
C LEU A 136 -20.70 10.16 -9.32
N SER A 137 -19.51 10.53 -9.77
CA SER A 137 -18.52 11.20 -8.92
C SER A 137 -18.97 12.62 -8.52
N GLY A 138 -18.45 13.15 -7.43
CA GLY A 138 -18.73 14.53 -7.01
C GLY A 138 -20.17 14.77 -6.58
N ASN A 139 -20.81 13.75 -6.00
CA ASN A 139 -22.17 13.83 -5.49
C ASN A 139 -22.18 13.84 -3.94
N LYS A 140 -23.33 13.58 -3.32
CA LYS A 140 -23.52 13.54 -1.86
C LYS A 140 -24.03 12.17 -1.40
N ILE A 141 -23.69 11.12 -2.13
CA ILE A 141 -24.20 9.76 -1.91
C ILE A 141 -23.59 9.21 -0.63
N VAL A 142 -24.45 8.88 0.34
CA VAL A 142 -23.99 8.39 1.66
C VAL A 142 -23.87 6.85 1.68
N ILE A 143 -24.77 6.16 0.98
CA ILE A 143 -24.87 4.70 0.99
C ILE A 143 -25.19 4.19 -0.43
N LEU A 144 -24.50 3.13 -0.86
CA LEU A 144 -24.93 2.32 -2.00
C LEU A 144 -25.79 1.16 -1.49
N LEU A 145 -27.05 1.13 -1.92
CA LEU A 145 -28.02 0.11 -1.53
C LEU A 145 -27.92 -1.14 -2.40
N ASP A 146 -28.48 -2.25 -1.91
CA ASP A 146 -28.56 -3.49 -2.67
C ASP A 146 -29.29 -3.28 -3.99
N PHE A 147 -28.83 -3.93 -5.05
CA PHE A 147 -29.48 -3.91 -6.38
C PHE A 147 -29.49 -2.55 -7.11
N THR A 148 -28.81 -1.52 -6.59
CA THR A 148 -28.74 -0.18 -7.22
C THR A 148 -28.36 -0.24 -8.70
N PHE A 149 -27.45 -1.14 -9.09
CA PHE A 149 -26.94 -1.28 -10.46
C PHE A 149 -27.37 -2.57 -11.17
N GLN A 150 -28.43 -3.23 -10.72
CA GLN A 150 -28.80 -4.59 -11.15
C GLN A 150 -29.02 -4.74 -12.67
N ASP A 151 -29.56 -3.72 -13.33
CA ASP A 151 -29.92 -3.76 -14.75
C ASP A 151 -28.75 -3.41 -15.69
N LEU A 152 -27.64 -2.89 -15.15
CA LEU A 152 -26.50 -2.36 -15.91
C LEU A 152 -25.50 -3.45 -16.36
N LYS A 153 -26.00 -4.45 -17.10
CA LYS A 153 -25.23 -5.65 -17.46
C LYS A 153 -24.06 -5.39 -18.41
N SER A 154 -24.15 -4.37 -19.26
CA SER A 154 -23.12 -4.00 -20.24
C SER A 154 -22.14 -2.95 -19.73
N LEU A 155 -22.31 -2.48 -18.48
CA LEU A 155 -21.48 -1.45 -17.90
C LEU A 155 -20.04 -1.93 -17.81
N ARG A 156 -19.10 -1.10 -18.24
CA ARG A 156 -17.66 -1.40 -18.28
C ARG A 156 -16.89 -0.51 -17.33
N ASN A 157 -17.24 0.77 -17.23
CA ASN A 157 -16.64 1.74 -16.33
C ASN A 157 -17.70 2.30 -15.37
N LEU A 158 -17.39 2.29 -14.08
CA LEU A 158 -18.20 2.88 -13.02
C LEU A 158 -17.32 3.73 -12.10
N GLU A 159 -17.68 5.00 -11.98
CA GLU A 159 -17.00 5.96 -11.10
C GLU A 159 -17.98 6.45 -10.03
N VAL A 160 -17.64 6.25 -8.75
CA VAL A 160 -18.49 6.65 -7.59
C VAL A 160 -17.71 7.58 -6.64
N GLY A 161 -16.68 8.26 -7.16
CA GLY A 161 -15.77 9.09 -6.38
C GLY A 161 -16.38 10.34 -5.74
N ASP A 162 -15.67 11.03 -4.84
CA ASP A 162 -16.06 12.35 -4.34
C ASP A 162 -17.49 12.41 -3.78
N ASN A 163 -17.85 11.37 -3.03
CA ASN A 163 -19.14 11.23 -2.38
C ASN A 163 -18.96 11.15 -0.85
N ASP A 164 -20.03 11.41 -0.11
CA ASP A 164 -20.06 11.25 1.35
C ASP A 164 -20.25 9.76 1.74
N LEU A 165 -19.70 8.84 0.95
CA LEU A 165 -20.00 7.41 0.99
C LEU A 165 -19.36 6.77 2.23
N VAL A 166 -20.20 6.31 3.15
CA VAL A 166 -19.79 5.67 4.41
C VAL A 166 -19.93 4.14 4.32
N TYR A 167 -20.89 3.65 3.55
CA TYR A 167 -21.22 2.23 3.50
C TYR A 167 -21.62 1.75 2.10
N ILE A 168 -21.08 0.60 1.70
CA ILE A 168 -21.46 -0.12 0.49
C ILE A 168 -22.11 -1.43 0.93
N SER A 169 -23.38 -1.61 0.56
CA SER A 169 -24.09 -2.84 0.91
C SER A 169 -23.53 -4.05 0.16
N ASN A 170 -23.72 -5.23 0.76
CA ASN A 170 -23.13 -6.46 0.23
C ASN A 170 -23.60 -6.84 -1.17
N LYS A 171 -24.80 -6.41 -1.62
CA LYS A 171 -25.31 -6.69 -2.97
C LYS A 171 -25.41 -5.42 -3.83
N ALA A 172 -24.71 -4.35 -3.47
CA ALA A 172 -24.73 -3.09 -4.23
C ALA A 172 -24.30 -3.30 -5.70
N PHE A 173 -23.24 -4.08 -5.91
CA PHE A 173 -22.68 -4.37 -7.24
C PHE A 173 -23.26 -5.62 -7.92
N LEU A 174 -24.34 -6.20 -7.39
CA LEU A 174 -25.00 -7.32 -8.04
C LEU A 174 -25.57 -6.87 -9.39
N GLY A 175 -25.29 -7.64 -10.45
CA GLY A 175 -25.76 -7.35 -11.82
C GLY A 175 -24.70 -6.75 -12.74
N LEU A 176 -23.62 -6.18 -12.18
CA LEU A 176 -22.48 -5.60 -12.91
C LEU A 176 -21.52 -6.66 -13.46
N VAL A 177 -22.05 -7.60 -14.25
CA VAL A 177 -21.29 -8.75 -14.76
C VAL A 177 -20.26 -8.34 -15.82
N GLY A 178 -20.52 -7.27 -16.57
CA GLY A 178 -19.63 -6.75 -17.62
C GLY A 178 -18.55 -5.76 -17.15
N LEU A 179 -18.53 -5.40 -15.86
CA LEU A 179 -17.69 -4.31 -15.35
C LEU A 179 -16.22 -4.66 -15.46
N ARG A 180 -15.43 -3.75 -16.02
CA ARG A 180 -13.99 -3.90 -16.25
C ARG A 180 -13.16 -2.98 -15.38
N GLU A 181 -13.63 -1.76 -15.16
CA GLU A 181 -12.96 -0.75 -14.34
C GLU A 181 -13.93 -0.21 -13.29
N LEU A 182 -13.46 -0.17 -12.05
CA LEU A 182 -14.15 0.40 -10.92
C LEU A 182 -13.20 1.36 -10.20
N THR A 183 -13.63 2.62 -10.09
CA THR A 183 -12.92 3.65 -9.33
C THR A 183 -13.77 4.09 -8.15
N ILE A 184 -13.22 3.92 -6.95
CA ILE A 184 -13.77 4.44 -5.70
C ILE A 184 -12.74 5.42 -5.14
N GLU A 185 -13.11 6.70 -5.06
CA GLU A 185 -12.21 7.74 -4.56
C GLU A 185 -12.87 8.73 -3.60
N ARG A 186 -12.08 9.26 -2.66
CA ARG A 186 -12.50 10.29 -1.68
C ARG A 186 -13.78 9.90 -0.91
N CYS A 187 -13.87 8.63 -0.49
CA CYS A 187 -14.99 8.13 0.31
C CYS A 187 -14.54 7.90 1.77
N ASN A 188 -15.47 8.07 2.71
CA ASN A 188 -15.22 7.83 4.13
C ASN A 188 -15.54 6.37 4.53
N LEU A 189 -15.03 5.42 3.74
CA LEU A 189 -15.22 3.99 3.98
C LEU A 189 -14.34 3.53 5.13
N THR A 190 -14.93 2.80 6.07
CA THR A 190 -14.18 2.16 7.18
C THR A 190 -13.51 0.85 6.75
N SER A 191 -14.11 0.13 5.80
CA SER A 191 -13.54 -1.09 5.24
C SER A 191 -14.10 -1.39 3.84
N ILE A 192 -13.42 -2.25 3.10
CA ILE A 192 -13.87 -2.76 1.81
C ILE A 192 -14.46 -4.16 2.01
N SER A 193 -15.77 -4.30 1.81
CA SER A 193 -16.45 -5.59 1.92
C SER A 193 -16.10 -6.51 0.75
N SER A 194 -15.48 -7.65 1.07
CA SER A 194 -15.20 -8.72 0.11
C SER A 194 -16.46 -9.23 -0.58
N GLN A 195 -17.57 -9.27 0.14
CA GLN A 195 -18.85 -9.75 -0.37
C GLN A 195 -19.35 -8.84 -1.50
N SER A 196 -19.24 -7.52 -1.32
CA SER A 196 -19.66 -6.54 -2.33
C SER A 196 -18.86 -6.67 -3.64
N LEU A 197 -17.54 -6.79 -3.55
CA LEU A 197 -16.68 -6.91 -4.73
C LEU A 197 -16.74 -8.29 -5.39
N SER A 198 -17.09 -9.34 -4.65
CA SER A 198 -17.08 -10.73 -5.16
C SER A 198 -18.02 -10.99 -6.35
N TYR A 199 -18.99 -10.10 -6.60
CA TYR A 199 -19.89 -10.17 -7.75
C TYR A 199 -19.23 -9.71 -9.06
N LEU A 200 -18.14 -8.94 -8.98
CA LEU A 200 -17.45 -8.31 -10.11
C LEU A 200 -16.44 -9.26 -10.78
N ARG A 201 -16.94 -10.34 -11.39
CA ARG A 201 -16.09 -11.43 -11.92
C ARG A 201 -15.24 -11.04 -13.13
N SER A 202 -15.67 -10.03 -13.89
CA SER A 202 -14.97 -9.55 -15.10
C SER A 202 -14.10 -8.31 -14.85
N LEU A 203 -13.97 -7.90 -13.59
CA LEU A 203 -13.20 -6.72 -13.21
C LEU A 203 -11.71 -6.94 -13.56
N VAL A 204 -11.15 -5.98 -14.29
CA VAL A 204 -9.75 -5.99 -14.75
C VAL A 204 -8.92 -5.01 -13.92
N THR A 205 -9.47 -3.83 -13.64
CA THR A 205 -8.80 -2.76 -12.93
C THR A 205 -9.67 -2.29 -11.76
N LEU A 206 -9.06 -2.23 -10.58
CA LEU A 206 -9.68 -1.67 -9.38
C LEU A 206 -8.80 -0.52 -8.87
N ARG A 207 -9.38 0.67 -8.77
CA ARG A 207 -8.70 1.87 -8.25
C ARG A 207 -9.39 2.34 -6.98
N LEU A 208 -8.61 2.45 -5.92
CA LEU A 208 -9.07 2.85 -4.60
C LEU A 208 -8.20 4.02 -4.13
N ARG A 209 -8.72 5.24 -4.27
CA ARG A 209 -7.95 6.46 -4.03
C ARG A 209 -8.49 7.26 -2.86
N TYR A 210 -7.64 7.94 -2.10
CA TYR A 210 -8.07 8.87 -1.05
C TYR A 210 -9.09 8.25 -0.06
N LEU A 211 -8.79 7.05 0.46
CA LEU A 211 -9.64 6.38 1.47
C LEU A 211 -8.97 6.42 2.84
N SER A 212 -9.79 6.37 3.89
CA SER A 212 -9.34 6.43 5.29
C SER A 212 -9.21 5.04 5.95
N ILE A 213 -8.87 4.02 5.16
CA ILE A 213 -8.76 2.62 5.63
C ILE A 213 -7.38 2.40 6.25
N SER A 214 -7.34 1.82 7.44
CA SER A 214 -6.09 1.63 8.22
C SER A 214 -5.37 0.31 7.96
N SER A 215 -6.06 -0.71 7.46
CA SER A 215 -5.48 -2.04 7.24
C SER A 215 -6.13 -2.78 6.07
N LEU A 216 -5.31 -3.52 5.33
CA LEU A 216 -5.79 -4.51 4.34
C LEU A 216 -5.83 -5.90 4.99
N GLU A 217 -7.00 -6.53 4.95
CA GLU A 217 -7.29 -7.84 5.52
C GLU A 217 -7.34 -8.94 4.47
N ASP A 218 -7.17 -10.20 4.91
CA ASP A 218 -7.09 -11.41 4.07
C ASP A 218 -8.34 -11.68 3.21
N GLN A 219 -9.46 -11.01 3.49
CA GLN A 219 -10.70 -11.25 2.78
C GLN A 219 -11.01 -10.20 1.71
N ASN A 220 -10.44 -8.99 1.74
CA ASN A 220 -10.96 -7.85 0.98
C ASN A 220 -11.13 -8.10 -0.52
N PHE A 221 -10.25 -8.89 -1.14
CA PHE A 221 -10.21 -9.10 -2.60
C PHE A 221 -10.55 -10.53 -3.05
N ARG A 222 -11.19 -11.34 -2.20
CA ARG A 222 -11.55 -12.72 -2.56
C ARG A 222 -12.43 -12.78 -3.81
N LYS A 223 -12.20 -13.81 -4.64
CA LYS A 223 -12.95 -14.14 -5.87
C LYS A 223 -12.77 -13.18 -7.05
N LEU A 224 -11.85 -12.21 -6.96
CA LEU A 224 -11.50 -11.31 -8.06
C LEU A 224 -10.41 -11.91 -8.98
N GLY A 225 -10.59 -13.14 -9.47
CA GLY A 225 -9.58 -13.83 -10.29
C GLY A 225 -9.33 -13.20 -11.67
N GLY A 226 -10.27 -12.38 -12.16
CA GLY A 226 -10.13 -11.59 -13.39
C GLY A 226 -9.22 -10.36 -13.24
N LEU A 227 -8.93 -9.93 -12.01
CA LEU A 227 -8.23 -8.68 -11.76
C LEU A 227 -6.78 -8.75 -12.26
N ARG A 228 -6.34 -7.70 -12.94
CA ARG A 228 -4.99 -7.54 -13.50
C ARG A 228 -4.29 -6.30 -12.95
N GLY A 229 -5.05 -5.29 -12.56
CA GLY A 229 -4.53 -4.04 -12.02
C GLY A 229 -5.18 -3.69 -10.69
N LEU A 230 -4.37 -3.38 -9.69
CA LEU A 230 -4.82 -2.86 -8.41
C LEU A 230 -4.04 -1.59 -8.06
N GLU A 231 -4.78 -0.50 -7.88
CA GLU A 231 -4.25 0.77 -7.42
C GLU A 231 -4.83 1.12 -6.05
N ILE A 232 -3.95 1.33 -5.09
CA ILE A 232 -4.23 1.86 -3.77
C ILE A 232 -3.40 3.13 -3.66
N ASP A 233 -4.06 4.29 -3.69
CA ASP A 233 -3.38 5.58 -3.66
C ASP A 233 -3.96 6.46 -2.56
N HIS A 234 -3.08 7.16 -1.82
CA HIS A 234 -3.47 8.17 -0.85
C HIS A 234 -4.30 7.60 0.31
N TRP A 235 -3.79 6.56 0.98
CA TRP A 235 -4.38 5.99 2.19
C TRP A 235 -3.48 6.32 3.39
N PRO A 236 -3.62 7.51 3.99
CA PRO A 236 -2.65 8.03 4.96
C PRO A 236 -2.58 7.20 6.26
N PHE A 237 -3.61 6.43 6.57
CA PHE A 237 -3.68 5.59 7.76
C PHE A 237 -3.28 4.12 7.51
N LEU A 238 -3.00 3.74 6.26
CA LEU A 238 -2.66 2.36 5.93
C LEU A 238 -1.23 2.05 6.38
N GLU A 239 -1.11 1.30 7.46
CA GLU A 239 0.18 0.87 8.02
C GLU A 239 0.43 -0.63 7.84
N HIS A 240 -0.64 -1.43 7.85
CA HIS A 240 -0.55 -2.89 7.88
C HIS A 240 -1.25 -3.53 6.68
N ILE A 241 -0.51 -4.39 5.98
CA ILE A 241 -1.00 -5.22 4.88
C ILE A 241 -0.87 -6.68 5.30
N SER A 242 -2.00 -7.38 5.44
CA SER A 242 -1.99 -8.77 5.89
C SER A 242 -1.35 -9.71 4.86
N PRO A 243 -0.66 -10.79 5.30
CA PRO A 243 0.04 -11.71 4.40
C PRO A 243 -0.80 -12.39 3.31
N HIS A 244 -2.11 -12.57 3.52
CA HIS A 244 -2.99 -13.22 2.54
C HIS A 244 -3.99 -12.26 1.91
N SER A 245 -3.87 -10.95 2.13
CA SER A 245 -4.74 -9.91 1.55
C SER A 245 -4.85 -10.01 0.02
N LEU A 246 -3.74 -10.35 -0.65
CA LEU A 246 -3.64 -10.46 -2.11
C LEU A 246 -3.77 -11.89 -2.63
N GLN A 247 -4.09 -12.85 -1.76
CA GLN A 247 -4.15 -14.26 -2.14
C GLN A 247 -5.29 -14.53 -3.14
N GLY A 248 -4.97 -15.25 -4.22
CA GLY A 248 -5.93 -15.60 -5.26
C GLY A 248 -6.10 -14.54 -6.36
N LEU A 249 -5.41 -13.40 -6.24
CA LEU A 249 -5.29 -12.42 -7.31
C LEU A 249 -4.19 -12.84 -8.30
N ASN A 250 -4.36 -12.44 -9.56
CA ASN A 250 -3.39 -12.68 -10.62
C ASN A 250 -3.04 -11.35 -11.32
N LEU A 251 -2.41 -10.45 -10.55
CA LEU A 251 -2.11 -9.10 -10.97
C LEU A 251 -0.93 -9.05 -11.94
N SER A 252 -1.06 -8.17 -12.95
CA SER A 252 0.01 -7.75 -13.85
C SER A 252 0.70 -6.49 -13.33
N TRP A 253 -0.03 -5.59 -12.68
CA TRP A 253 0.55 -4.42 -12.02
C TRP A 253 -0.12 -4.16 -10.67
N LEU A 254 0.68 -3.63 -9.74
CA LEU A 254 0.25 -3.28 -8.40
C LEU A 254 0.87 -1.93 -8.04
N SER A 255 0.03 -0.97 -7.66
CA SER A 255 0.47 0.32 -7.15
C SER A 255 -0.10 0.54 -5.75
N ILE A 256 0.78 0.72 -4.77
CA ILE A 256 0.43 1.11 -3.40
C ILE A 256 1.26 2.36 -3.10
N THR A 257 0.66 3.53 -3.25
CA THR A 257 1.36 4.82 -3.19
C THR A 257 0.70 5.77 -2.19
N ASN A 258 1.50 6.69 -1.63
CA ASN A 258 1.01 7.67 -0.66
C ASN A 258 0.32 7.00 0.54
N THR A 259 0.98 6.02 1.16
CA THR A 259 0.49 5.31 2.36
C THR A 259 1.56 5.35 3.46
N ASN A 260 1.24 4.80 4.64
CA ASN A 260 2.13 4.81 5.80
C ASN A 260 2.85 3.46 6.02
N ILE A 261 2.99 2.63 4.98
CA ILE A 261 3.72 1.36 5.09
C ILE A 261 5.23 1.60 5.27
N THR A 262 5.81 1.03 6.33
CA THR A 262 7.22 1.24 6.68
C THR A 262 8.18 0.20 6.08
N SER A 263 7.63 -0.88 5.52
CA SER A 263 8.40 -1.97 4.91
C SER A 263 7.66 -2.54 3.70
N VAL A 264 8.42 -3.18 2.80
CA VAL A 264 7.83 -3.90 1.66
C VAL A 264 7.03 -5.10 2.20
N PRO A 265 5.76 -5.27 1.78
CA PRO A 265 4.90 -6.36 2.26
C PRO A 265 5.26 -7.70 1.58
N THR A 266 6.47 -8.21 1.82
CA THR A 266 7.05 -9.42 1.21
C THR A 266 6.11 -10.63 1.27
N ALA A 267 5.42 -10.82 2.40
CA ALA A 267 4.53 -11.96 2.60
C ALA A 267 3.29 -11.90 1.69
N ALA A 268 2.69 -10.71 1.50
CA ALA A 268 1.57 -10.51 0.60
C ALA A 268 1.98 -10.66 -0.87
N LEU A 269 3.15 -10.11 -1.23
CA LEU A 269 3.69 -10.14 -2.59
C LEU A 269 4.05 -11.55 -3.06
N ARG A 270 4.36 -12.50 -2.15
CA ARG A 270 4.62 -13.90 -2.50
C ARG A 270 3.50 -14.53 -3.32
N SER A 271 2.26 -14.08 -3.13
CA SER A 271 1.09 -14.61 -3.85
C SER A 271 0.98 -14.13 -5.32
N LEU A 272 1.87 -13.24 -5.78
CA LEU A 272 1.79 -12.55 -7.08
C LEU A 272 2.99 -12.84 -8.01
N PRO A 273 3.26 -14.10 -8.40
CA PRO A 273 4.42 -14.43 -9.25
C PRO A 273 4.32 -13.90 -10.70
N GLN A 274 3.13 -13.44 -11.11
CA GLN A 274 2.85 -12.91 -12.46
C GLN A 274 3.01 -11.40 -12.57
N LEU A 275 3.36 -10.72 -11.47
CA LEU A 275 3.47 -9.27 -11.42
C LEU A 275 4.60 -8.78 -12.33
N ILE A 276 4.28 -7.79 -13.16
CA ILE A 276 5.20 -7.18 -14.15
C ILE A 276 5.68 -5.82 -13.65
N SER A 277 4.79 -5.01 -13.07
CA SER A 277 5.11 -3.68 -12.56
C SER A 277 4.66 -3.53 -11.11
N LEU A 278 5.58 -3.06 -10.25
CA LEU A 278 5.32 -2.79 -8.85
C LEU A 278 5.71 -1.35 -8.51
N ASN A 279 4.74 -0.59 -8.01
CA ASN A 279 4.95 0.76 -7.53
C ASN A 279 4.63 0.87 -6.05
N LEU A 280 5.66 1.17 -5.26
CA LEU A 280 5.59 1.40 -3.81
C LEU A 280 6.13 2.81 -3.46
N SER A 281 6.04 3.75 -4.41
CA SER A 281 6.52 5.13 -4.23
C SER A 281 5.72 5.88 -3.16
N TYR A 282 6.32 6.90 -2.55
CA TYR A 282 5.69 7.76 -1.54
C TYR A 282 5.20 6.98 -0.31
N ASN A 283 5.97 5.99 0.16
CA ASN A 283 5.74 5.27 1.40
C ASN A 283 7.00 5.35 2.27
N PRO A 284 6.94 5.42 3.61
CA PRO A 284 8.11 5.56 4.48
C PRO A 284 8.97 4.27 4.61
N ILE A 285 9.40 3.69 3.50
CA ILE A 285 10.22 2.46 3.41
C ILE A 285 11.72 2.81 3.47
N SER A 286 12.30 2.68 4.65
CA SER A 286 13.71 3.04 4.90
C SER A 286 14.74 1.98 4.46
N VAL A 287 14.35 0.70 4.44
CA VAL A 287 15.26 -0.43 4.14
C VAL A 287 14.58 -1.41 3.19
N LEU A 288 15.31 -1.80 2.14
CA LEU A 288 14.94 -2.95 1.31
C LEU A 288 15.72 -4.18 1.78
N GLU A 289 15.01 -5.13 2.39
CA GLU A 289 15.60 -6.32 2.99
C GLU A 289 16.08 -7.35 1.95
N SER A 290 17.08 -8.15 2.32
CA SER A 290 17.55 -9.27 1.50
C SER A 290 16.40 -10.21 1.12
N TRP A 291 16.28 -10.54 -0.17
CA TRP A 291 15.24 -11.41 -0.73
C TRP A 291 13.79 -10.93 -0.59
N ALA A 292 13.56 -9.63 -0.31
CA ALA A 292 12.23 -9.07 -0.14
C ALA A 292 11.30 -9.28 -1.36
N LEU A 293 11.86 -9.38 -2.57
CA LEU A 293 11.10 -9.51 -3.82
C LEU A 293 11.37 -10.83 -4.56
N ARG A 294 11.90 -11.84 -3.86
CA ARG A 294 12.40 -13.09 -4.47
C ARG A 294 11.38 -13.83 -5.34
N ASP A 295 10.12 -13.82 -4.92
CA ASP A 295 9.06 -14.59 -5.56
C ASP A 295 8.49 -13.90 -6.83
N LEU A 296 8.84 -12.64 -7.09
CA LEU A 296 8.35 -11.84 -8.21
C LEU A 296 9.18 -12.06 -9.49
N VAL A 297 9.20 -13.30 -9.99
CA VAL A 297 10.11 -13.73 -11.07
C VAL A 297 9.87 -13.01 -12.41
N ARG A 298 8.65 -12.50 -12.66
CA ARG A 298 8.26 -11.79 -13.88
C ARG A 298 8.34 -10.26 -13.78
N LEU A 299 8.82 -9.74 -12.65
CA LEU A 299 8.86 -8.29 -12.42
C LEU A 299 9.88 -7.64 -13.36
N LYS A 300 9.42 -6.61 -14.07
CA LYS A 300 10.18 -5.82 -15.04
C LYS A 300 10.41 -4.40 -14.56
N GLU A 301 9.45 -3.84 -13.84
CA GLU A 301 9.46 -2.45 -13.40
C GLU A 301 9.27 -2.39 -11.88
N LEU A 302 10.18 -1.69 -11.20
CA LEU A 302 10.09 -1.43 -9.78
C LEU A 302 10.27 0.06 -9.51
N HIS A 303 9.25 0.66 -8.88
CA HIS A 303 9.24 2.06 -8.49
C HIS A 303 9.17 2.19 -6.96
N LEU A 304 10.18 2.84 -6.40
CA LEU A 304 10.32 3.21 -4.98
C LEU A 304 10.79 4.67 -4.92
N VAL A 305 10.03 5.58 -5.52
CA VAL A 305 10.35 7.00 -5.53
C VAL A 305 9.93 7.65 -4.22
N ASN A 306 10.78 8.48 -3.62
CA ASN A 306 10.43 9.24 -2.41
C ASN A 306 9.93 8.35 -1.27
N THR A 307 10.67 7.28 -0.96
CA THR A 307 10.35 6.34 0.13
C THR A 307 11.21 6.50 1.36
N ASN A 308 12.10 7.50 1.41
CA ASN A 308 13.16 7.63 2.42
C ASN A 308 14.10 6.42 2.50
N LEU A 309 14.28 5.71 1.38
CA LEU A 309 15.13 4.52 1.31
C LEU A 309 16.59 4.90 1.59
N MET A 310 17.16 4.36 2.68
CA MET A 310 18.55 4.61 3.09
C MET A 310 19.48 3.49 2.63
N THR A 311 19.01 2.24 2.68
CA THR A 311 19.85 1.08 2.38
C THR A 311 19.11 0.02 1.58
N VAL A 312 19.73 -0.45 0.51
CA VAL A 312 19.36 -1.67 -0.23
C VAL A 312 20.32 -2.76 0.19
N GLN A 313 19.82 -3.80 0.88
CA GLN A 313 20.67 -4.88 1.38
C GLN A 313 21.19 -5.77 0.23
N PRO A 314 22.31 -6.50 0.44
CA PRO A 314 22.75 -7.51 -0.51
C PRO A 314 21.64 -8.53 -0.80
N TYR A 315 21.49 -8.91 -2.07
CA TYR A 315 20.44 -9.78 -2.58
C TYR A 315 19.00 -9.30 -2.34
N ALA A 316 18.77 -8.02 -2.01
CA ALA A 316 17.43 -7.48 -1.82
C ALA A 316 16.55 -7.59 -3.09
N LEU A 317 17.15 -7.36 -4.26
CA LEU A 317 16.56 -7.55 -5.58
C LEU A 317 16.88 -8.96 -6.14
N GLY A 318 17.33 -9.86 -5.28
CA GLY A 318 17.60 -11.26 -5.62
C GLY A 318 16.33 -11.98 -6.04
N GLY A 319 16.39 -12.77 -7.11
CA GLY A 319 15.24 -13.45 -7.72
C GLY A 319 14.59 -12.70 -8.89
N LEU A 320 14.80 -11.38 -9.00
CA LEU A 320 14.30 -10.57 -10.12
C LEU A 320 15.16 -10.79 -11.37
N ARG A 321 14.74 -11.72 -12.24
CA ARG A 321 15.52 -12.13 -13.44
C ARG A 321 15.22 -11.31 -14.68
N GLN A 322 14.14 -10.52 -14.67
CA GLN A 322 13.64 -9.78 -15.82
C GLN A 322 13.53 -8.29 -15.55
N ILE A 323 14.20 -7.77 -14.51
CA ILE A 323 14.12 -6.35 -14.18
C ILE A 323 14.77 -5.52 -15.29
N HIS A 324 13.99 -4.61 -15.88
CA HIS A 324 14.40 -3.71 -16.96
C HIS A 324 14.48 -2.27 -16.45
N LEU A 325 13.54 -1.86 -15.59
CA LEU A 325 13.46 -0.51 -15.04
C LEU A 325 13.49 -0.57 -13.50
N LEU A 326 14.46 0.11 -12.91
CA LEU A 326 14.53 0.34 -11.48
C LEU A 326 14.54 1.84 -11.19
N ASN A 327 13.53 2.29 -10.45
CA ASN A 327 13.40 3.68 -10.04
C ASN A 327 13.44 3.84 -8.52
N LEU A 328 14.58 4.31 -8.02
CA LEU A 328 14.86 4.67 -6.63
C LEU A 328 15.11 6.18 -6.48
N SER A 329 14.56 7.00 -7.39
CA SER A 329 14.80 8.44 -7.37
C SER A 329 14.27 9.13 -6.11
N THR A 330 14.90 10.24 -5.73
CA THR A 330 14.51 11.08 -4.59
C THR A 330 14.44 10.28 -3.29
N ASN A 331 15.54 9.67 -2.87
CA ASN A 331 15.63 8.89 -1.63
C ASN A 331 16.84 9.35 -0.80
N ALA A 332 17.14 8.63 0.27
CA ALA A 332 18.30 8.88 1.14
C ALA A 332 19.44 7.88 0.88
N LEU A 333 19.51 7.30 -0.32
CA LEU A 333 20.41 6.21 -0.64
C LEU A 333 21.86 6.73 -0.74
N VAL A 334 22.76 6.15 0.05
CA VAL A 334 24.20 6.47 -0.01
C VAL A 334 24.92 5.68 -1.10
N THR A 335 24.50 4.44 -1.35
CA THR A 335 25.10 3.57 -2.37
C THR A 335 24.11 2.53 -2.87
N LEU A 336 24.38 1.97 -4.05
CA LEU A 336 23.66 0.84 -4.62
C LEU A 336 24.69 -0.20 -5.07
N GLU A 337 24.91 -1.23 -4.26
CA GLU A 337 25.88 -2.27 -4.55
C GLU A 337 25.37 -3.23 -5.64
N GLU A 338 26.26 -3.68 -6.52
CA GLU A 338 25.94 -4.67 -7.56
C GLU A 338 25.41 -5.98 -6.94
N GLY A 339 25.92 -6.35 -5.77
CA GLY A 339 25.48 -7.52 -5.00
C GLY A 339 24.03 -7.46 -4.50
N ALA A 340 23.33 -6.33 -4.63
CA ALA A 340 21.89 -6.26 -4.39
C ALA A 340 21.07 -7.04 -5.43
N PHE A 341 21.61 -7.22 -6.64
CA PHE A 341 20.94 -7.81 -7.79
C PHE A 341 21.28 -9.29 -7.97
N GLN A 342 20.37 -10.05 -8.57
CA GLN A 342 20.69 -11.38 -9.09
C GLN A 342 21.58 -11.30 -10.34
N SER A 343 21.28 -10.34 -11.21
CA SER A 343 22.02 -10.01 -12.43
C SER A 343 21.67 -8.58 -12.80
N VAL A 344 22.67 -7.75 -13.08
CA VAL A 344 22.45 -6.37 -13.54
C VAL A 344 22.25 -6.30 -15.05
N ASN A 345 22.53 -7.37 -15.80
CA ASN A 345 22.60 -7.33 -17.27
C ASN A 345 21.26 -7.07 -17.97
N THR A 346 20.14 -7.40 -17.32
CA THR A 346 18.79 -7.12 -17.87
C THR A 346 18.34 -5.69 -17.63
N LEU A 347 19.03 -4.96 -16.74
CA LEU A 347 18.67 -3.60 -16.40
C LEU A 347 19.01 -2.65 -17.55
N GLU A 348 17.99 -1.96 -18.04
CA GLU A 348 18.06 -1.00 -19.13
C GLU A 348 17.96 0.43 -18.60
N THR A 349 17.01 0.67 -17.70
CA THR A 349 16.73 2.00 -17.14
C THR A 349 16.99 1.99 -15.64
N LEU A 350 17.86 2.89 -15.19
CA LEU A 350 18.21 3.06 -13.77
C LEU A 350 18.01 4.51 -13.37
N ARG A 351 17.10 4.74 -12.43
CA ARG A 351 16.82 6.07 -11.85
C ARG A 351 17.24 6.08 -10.39
N VAL A 352 18.36 6.73 -10.10
CA VAL A 352 18.90 6.93 -8.73
C VAL A 352 19.22 8.41 -8.48
N ASP A 353 18.68 9.31 -9.31
CA ASP A 353 18.80 10.76 -9.14
C ASP A 353 18.10 11.24 -7.85
N GLY A 354 18.55 12.37 -7.30
CA GLY A 354 18.02 12.89 -6.04
C GLY A 354 18.38 12.04 -4.81
N ASN A 355 19.53 11.36 -4.83
CA ASN A 355 20.08 10.60 -3.70
C ASN A 355 21.45 11.16 -3.29
N PRO A 356 21.81 11.13 -1.99
CA PRO A 356 23.11 11.57 -1.49
C PRO A 356 24.19 10.49 -1.74
N LEU A 357 24.48 10.20 -3.01
CA LEU A 357 25.36 9.11 -3.41
C LEU A 357 26.83 9.36 -3.03
N SER A 358 27.45 8.38 -2.37
CA SER A 358 28.90 8.31 -2.15
C SER A 358 29.55 7.62 -3.35
N CYS A 359 30.25 8.40 -4.18
CA CYS A 359 30.91 7.96 -5.41
C CYS A 359 32.27 7.30 -5.14
N ASP A 360 32.21 6.17 -4.43
CA ASP A 360 33.34 5.27 -4.18
C ASP A 360 33.28 4.02 -5.06
N CYS A 361 34.16 3.05 -4.81
CA CYS A 361 34.23 1.81 -5.61
C CYS A 361 32.91 1.01 -5.67
N ARG A 362 31.96 1.20 -4.74
CA ARG A 362 30.67 0.47 -4.76
C ARG A 362 29.76 0.89 -5.91
N LEU A 363 29.91 2.13 -6.40
CA LEU A 363 29.14 2.64 -7.55
C LEU A 363 29.86 2.44 -8.88
N LEU A 364 31.05 1.82 -8.87
CA LEU A 364 31.87 1.63 -10.07
C LEU A 364 31.12 0.90 -11.18
N TRP A 365 30.28 -0.09 -10.85
CA TRP A 365 29.49 -0.84 -11.84
C TRP A 365 28.49 0.07 -12.59
N ILE A 366 27.89 1.06 -11.93
CA ILE A 366 26.98 2.04 -12.56
C ILE A 366 27.78 2.92 -13.52
N LEU A 367 28.95 3.40 -13.07
CA LEU A 367 29.80 4.26 -13.87
C LEU A 367 30.38 3.54 -15.10
N GLN A 368 30.77 2.26 -14.96
CA GLN A 368 31.20 1.41 -16.07
C GLN A 368 30.08 1.21 -17.10
N ARG A 369 28.82 1.13 -16.64
CA ARG A 369 27.65 0.93 -17.49
C ARG A 369 26.94 2.22 -17.90
N ARG A 370 27.51 3.40 -17.65
CA ARG A 370 26.85 4.69 -17.91
C ARG A 370 26.49 4.97 -19.37
N LYS A 371 27.18 4.33 -20.32
CA LYS A 371 26.88 4.41 -21.77
C LYS A 371 25.76 3.45 -22.20
N THR A 372 25.51 2.40 -21.41
CA THR A 372 24.50 1.36 -21.68
C THR A 372 23.22 1.53 -20.88
N LEU A 373 23.31 2.13 -19.68
CA LEU A 373 22.17 2.42 -18.83
C LEU A 373 21.49 3.71 -19.27
N ASN A 374 20.18 3.65 -19.45
CA ASN A 374 19.35 4.82 -19.69
C ASN A 374 19.05 5.53 -18.36
N PHE A 375 19.51 6.77 -18.24
CA PHE A 375 19.19 7.64 -17.11
C PHE A 375 18.05 8.63 -17.42
N GLU A 376 17.38 8.52 -18.57
CA GLU A 376 16.28 9.41 -19.02
C GLU A 376 16.58 10.91 -18.79
N GLY A 377 17.79 11.34 -19.16
CA GLY A 377 18.23 12.73 -19.04
C GLY A 377 18.52 13.23 -17.62
N LYS A 378 18.32 12.44 -16.55
CA LYS A 378 18.71 12.83 -15.18
C LYS A 378 19.81 11.91 -14.64
N SER A 379 21.06 12.25 -14.96
CA SER A 379 22.22 11.50 -14.49
C SER A 379 22.39 11.63 -12.97
N PRO A 380 22.79 10.57 -12.26
CA PRO A 380 23.04 10.64 -10.83
C PRO A 380 24.20 11.57 -10.50
N VAL A 381 24.12 12.27 -9.37
CA VAL A 381 25.10 13.25 -8.91
C VAL A 381 25.77 12.75 -7.64
N CYS A 382 27.09 12.89 -7.57
CA CYS A 382 27.87 12.53 -6.39
C CYS A 382 27.65 13.55 -5.27
N ALA A 383 27.29 13.09 -4.07
CA ALA A 383 27.26 13.91 -2.86
C ALA A 383 28.59 13.89 -2.12
N GLY A 384 29.37 12.82 -2.29
CA GLY A 384 30.73 12.69 -1.78
C GLY A 384 31.53 11.67 -2.59
N PRO A 385 32.86 11.54 -2.34
CA PRO A 385 33.65 12.37 -1.42
C PRO A 385 33.84 13.82 -1.93
N MET A 386 34.42 14.71 -1.13
CA MET A 386 34.43 16.18 -1.35
C MET A 386 35.04 16.57 -2.71
N GLU A 387 35.96 15.78 -3.24
CA GLU A 387 36.66 16.01 -4.51
C GLU A 387 35.71 15.92 -5.72
N VAL A 388 34.62 15.17 -5.60
CA VAL A 388 33.66 14.91 -6.69
C VAL A 388 32.24 15.38 -6.38
N GLN A 389 32.06 16.07 -5.24
CA GLN A 389 30.76 16.55 -4.82
C GLN A 389 30.11 17.48 -5.87
N GLY A 390 28.83 17.25 -6.16
CA GLY A 390 28.06 18.01 -7.15
C GLY A 390 28.31 17.61 -8.61
N ARG A 391 29.24 16.67 -8.88
CA ARG A 391 29.54 16.22 -10.25
C ARG A 391 28.61 15.07 -10.66
N ALA A 392 28.06 15.16 -11.87
CA ALA A 392 27.23 14.09 -12.46
C ALA A 392 28.07 12.89 -12.94
N LEU A 393 27.56 11.67 -12.79
CA LEU A 393 28.25 10.45 -13.24
C LEU A 393 28.55 10.44 -14.74
N SER A 394 27.71 11.06 -15.56
CA SER A 394 27.94 11.20 -17.01
C SER A 394 29.15 12.08 -17.35
N ALA A 395 29.59 12.96 -16.46
CA ALA A 395 30.68 13.91 -16.70
C ALA A 395 32.09 13.34 -16.42
N PHE A 396 32.20 12.08 -15.99
CA PHE A 396 33.50 11.44 -15.75
C PHE A 396 34.04 10.78 -17.03
N SER A 397 35.33 11.01 -17.29
CA SER A 397 36.08 10.34 -18.34
C SER A 397 36.37 8.89 -17.97
N ASP A 398 36.69 8.06 -18.95
CA ASP A 398 37.08 6.66 -18.71
C ASP A 398 38.40 6.57 -17.91
N SER A 399 39.28 7.58 -17.97
CA SER A 399 40.48 7.65 -17.13
C SER A 399 40.18 7.86 -15.64
N ALA A 400 39.12 8.60 -15.30
CA ALA A 400 38.75 8.96 -13.94
C ALA A 400 38.19 7.79 -13.11
N LEU A 401 37.95 6.63 -13.74
CA LEU A 401 37.45 5.41 -13.09
C LEU A 401 38.34 4.95 -11.94
N PHE A 402 39.67 5.06 -12.11
CA PHE A 402 40.64 4.53 -11.15
C PHE A 402 41.15 5.57 -10.16
N ASP A 403 40.90 6.86 -10.42
CA ASP A 403 41.39 7.95 -9.57
C ASP A 403 40.38 8.36 -8.50
N HIS A 404 39.08 8.38 -8.85
CA HIS A 404 38.04 8.89 -7.94
C HIS A 404 37.15 7.79 -7.34
N PHE A 405 36.88 6.70 -8.06
CA PHE A 405 35.97 5.63 -7.60
C PHE A 405 36.75 4.51 -6.91
N THR A 406 37.51 4.88 -5.88
CA THR A 406 38.36 3.94 -5.14
C THR A 406 37.78 3.66 -3.75
N CYS A 407 38.21 2.55 -3.14
CA CYS A 407 37.94 2.23 -1.76
C CYS A 407 39.25 1.92 -1.05
N GLN A 408 39.37 2.33 0.20
CA GLN A 408 40.49 1.98 1.04
C GLN A 408 40.22 0.64 1.74
N LYS A 409 41.00 -0.38 1.38
CA LYS A 409 40.93 -1.71 2.01
C LYS A 409 41.11 -1.63 3.53
N PRO A 410 40.43 -2.46 4.33
CA PRO A 410 40.48 -2.35 5.79
C PRO A 410 41.88 -2.64 6.33
N LYS A 411 42.30 -1.89 7.35
CA LYS A 411 43.54 -2.07 8.09
C LYS A 411 43.25 -2.18 9.58
N ILE A 412 43.48 -3.37 10.14
CA ILE A 412 43.35 -3.62 11.59
C ILE A 412 44.55 -2.97 12.32
N ARG A 413 44.28 -2.06 13.27
CA ARG A 413 45.27 -1.20 13.93
C ARG A 413 46.28 -1.95 14.82
N ASN A 414 45.99 -3.18 15.25
CA ASN A 414 46.91 -4.00 16.06
C ASN A 414 46.77 -5.49 15.71
N ARG A 415 47.71 -6.02 14.91
CA ARG A 415 47.68 -7.41 14.42
C ARG A 415 48.49 -8.40 15.27
N LYS A 416 48.97 -8.00 16.45
CA LYS A 416 49.75 -8.89 17.32
C LYS A 416 48.83 -9.93 17.94
N LEU A 417 49.12 -11.22 17.72
CA LEU A 417 48.40 -12.33 18.34
C LEU A 417 48.20 -12.07 19.84
N GLN A 418 46.96 -12.15 20.29
CA GLN A 418 46.55 -12.01 21.68
C GLN A 418 46.25 -13.39 22.25
N PRO A 419 47.25 -14.08 22.84
CA PRO A 419 47.00 -15.25 23.66
C PRO A 419 46.42 -14.80 25.00
N VAL A 420 45.21 -15.27 25.30
CA VAL A 420 44.55 -15.02 26.58
C VAL A 420 44.27 -16.36 27.24
N THR A 421 44.75 -16.51 28.48
CA THR A 421 44.42 -17.64 29.34
C THR A 421 43.36 -17.19 30.33
N ALA A 422 42.25 -17.92 30.41
CA ALA A 422 41.13 -17.60 31.30
C ALA A 422 40.69 -18.83 32.09
N ARG A 423 40.12 -18.61 33.27
CA ARG A 423 39.45 -19.68 34.03
C ARG A 423 38.02 -19.83 33.58
N GLU A 424 37.49 -21.04 33.74
CA GLU A 424 36.06 -21.29 33.53
C GLU A 424 35.21 -20.29 34.32
N GLY A 425 34.21 -19.70 33.64
CA GLY A 425 33.32 -18.67 34.19
C GLY A 425 33.84 -17.22 34.11
N GLN A 426 35.11 -16.97 33.75
CA GLN A 426 35.62 -15.59 33.61
C GLN A 426 35.14 -14.91 32.33
N VAL A 427 35.03 -13.57 32.38
CA VAL A 427 34.77 -12.73 31.21
C VAL A 427 36.07 -12.57 30.40
N VAL A 428 36.00 -12.78 29.10
CA VAL A 428 37.12 -12.63 28.17
C VAL A 428 36.72 -11.66 27.06
N SER A 429 37.62 -10.76 26.69
CA SER A 429 37.40 -9.87 25.56
C SER A 429 38.59 -9.82 24.60
N PHE A 430 38.30 -9.75 23.31
CA PHE A 430 39.30 -9.57 22.24
C PHE A 430 38.99 -8.30 21.45
N VAL A 431 39.89 -7.34 21.50
CA VAL A 431 39.71 -6.05 20.82
C VAL A 431 40.07 -6.18 19.35
N CYS A 432 39.16 -5.78 18.46
CA CYS A 432 39.44 -5.65 17.04
C CYS A 432 38.95 -4.31 16.54
N ARG A 433 39.89 -3.43 16.17
CA ARG A 433 39.60 -2.11 15.59
C ARG A 433 40.23 -2.02 14.20
N ALA A 434 39.41 -1.65 13.22
CA ALA A 434 39.82 -1.53 11.83
C ALA A 434 39.46 -0.16 11.27
N GLU A 435 40.36 0.37 10.43
CA GLU A 435 40.14 1.58 9.64
C GLU A 435 40.00 1.18 8.17
N GLY A 436 39.26 1.97 7.40
CA GLY A 436 39.05 1.75 5.98
C GLY A 436 37.90 2.61 5.49
N GLU A 437 37.82 2.76 4.18
CA GLU A 437 36.82 3.62 3.53
C GLU A 437 36.18 2.85 2.37
N PRO A 438 34.87 2.58 2.40
CA PRO A 438 33.91 2.85 3.48
C PRO A 438 34.26 2.14 4.81
N THR A 439 33.72 2.64 5.93
CA THR A 439 33.95 2.08 7.26
C THR A 439 33.69 0.57 7.29
N PRO A 440 34.66 -0.26 7.70
CA PRO A 440 34.53 -1.71 7.64
C PRO A 440 33.59 -2.27 8.69
N ILE A 441 32.85 -3.30 8.30
CA ILE A 441 32.03 -4.11 9.20
C ILE A 441 32.94 -5.15 9.85
N ILE A 442 32.90 -5.24 11.18
CA ILE A 442 33.71 -6.17 11.97
C ILE A 442 32.84 -7.33 12.44
N PHE A 443 33.33 -8.55 12.22
CA PHE A 443 32.71 -9.78 12.73
C PHE A 443 33.77 -10.81 13.11
N TRP A 444 33.39 -11.77 13.94
CA TRP A 444 34.29 -12.80 14.46
C TRP A 444 33.86 -14.20 14.02
N VAL A 445 34.82 -15.10 13.85
CA VAL A 445 34.58 -16.53 13.62
C VAL A 445 35.12 -17.31 14.82
N SER A 446 34.26 -18.11 15.44
CA SER A 446 34.64 -18.96 16.59
C SER A 446 35.46 -20.18 16.15
N PRO A 447 36.13 -20.88 17.09
CA PRO A 447 36.83 -22.14 16.80
C PRO A 447 35.90 -23.21 16.18
N GLN A 448 34.61 -23.19 16.50
CA GLN A 448 33.60 -24.07 15.91
C GLN A 448 33.05 -23.55 14.57
N ARG A 449 33.74 -22.61 13.91
CA ARG A 449 33.36 -21.98 12.62
C ARG A 449 32.04 -21.22 12.64
N ARG A 450 31.57 -20.77 13.81
CA ARG A 450 30.36 -19.96 13.92
C ARG A 450 30.69 -18.49 13.66
N ARG A 451 29.93 -17.82 12.77
CA ARG A 451 30.01 -16.38 12.55
C ARG A 451 29.26 -15.62 13.66
N ILE A 452 29.93 -14.68 14.30
CA ILE A 452 29.43 -13.84 15.40
C ILE A 452 29.47 -12.39 14.93
N THR A 453 28.35 -11.69 15.03
CA THR A 453 28.14 -10.33 14.54
C THR A 453 27.54 -9.46 15.64
N THR A 454 27.41 -8.16 15.40
CA THR A 454 26.71 -7.23 16.30
C THR A 454 25.23 -7.59 16.52
N LYS A 455 24.62 -8.35 15.60
CA LYS A 455 23.24 -8.86 15.72
C LYS A 455 23.15 -10.19 16.49
N SER A 456 24.28 -10.82 16.83
CA SER A 456 24.29 -12.10 17.53
C SER A 456 23.99 -11.90 19.02
N THR A 457 22.99 -12.61 19.53
CA THR A 457 22.61 -12.59 20.95
C THR A 457 23.18 -13.81 21.68
N GLY A 458 23.46 -13.66 22.98
CA GLY A 458 23.89 -14.76 23.86
C GLY A 458 25.11 -14.42 24.70
N ARG A 459 25.84 -15.46 25.10
CA ARG A 459 27.04 -15.37 25.96
C ARG A 459 28.26 -14.79 25.24
N VAL A 460 28.34 -15.00 23.93
CA VAL A 460 29.42 -14.54 23.06
C VAL A 460 28.83 -13.52 22.08
N THR A 461 29.28 -12.28 22.18
CA THR A 461 28.71 -11.14 21.42
C THR A 461 29.81 -10.24 20.88
N VAL A 462 29.50 -9.44 19.85
CA VAL A 462 30.42 -8.44 19.29
C VAL A 462 29.87 -7.06 19.57
N LEU A 463 30.67 -6.22 20.22
CA LEU A 463 30.34 -4.84 20.54
C LEU A 463 30.42 -3.95 19.28
N PRO A 464 29.76 -2.76 19.26
CA PRO A 464 29.76 -1.87 18.09
C PRO A 464 31.15 -1.45 17.61
N GLU A 465 32.13 -1.34 18.52
CA GLU A 465 33.52 -1.02 18.19
C GLU A 465 34.33 -2.21 17.65
N GLY A 466 33.73 -3.41 17.56
CA GLY A 466 34.32 -4.62 16.99
C GLY A 466 34.91 -5.61 18.02
N THR A 467 34.86 -5.29 19.32
CA THR A 467 35.36 -6.16 20.40
C THR A 467 34.49 -7.40 20.55
N LEU A 468 35.10 -8.58 20.57
CA LEU A 468 34.42 -9.84 20.94
C LEU A 468 34.39 -9.95 22.46
N GLU A 469 33.21 -10.13 23.04
CA GLU A 469 33.00 -10.36 24.47
C GLU A 469 32.43 -11.76 24.71
N ILE A 470 33.09 -12.51 25.59
CA ILE A 470 32.68 -13.83 26.09
C ILE A 470 32.40 -13.68 27.59
N ARG A 471 31.13 -13.68 27.99
CA ARG A 471 30.74 -13.35 29.38
C ARG A 471 31.08 -14.43 30.41
N TYR A 472 30.96 -15.70 30.05
CA TYR A 472 31.31 -16.83 30.93
C TYR A 472 32.12 -17.85 30.15
N ALA A 473 33.45 -17.82 30.20
CA ALA A 473 34.30 -18.73 29.44
C ALA A 473 34.03 -20.21 29.80
N GLN A 474 33.87 -21.07 28.80
CA GLN A 474 33.69 -22.51 28.95
C GLN A 474 34.89 -23.25 28.37
N LEU A 475 35.17 -24.48 28.83
CA LEU A 475 36.27 -25.29 28.29
C LEU A 475 36.16 -25.47 26.76
N THR A 476 34.94 -25.54 26.24
CA THR A 476 34.61 -25.65 24.81
C THR A 476 34.93 -24.40 23.98
N ASP A 477 35.15 -23.25 24.63
CA ASP A 477 35.53 -22.00 23.95
C ASP A 477 37.03 -21.94 23.61
N THR A 478 37.82 -22.89 24.12
CA THR A 478 39.26 -22.97 23.83
C THR A 478 39.49 -23.11 22.32
N GLY A 479 40.36 -22.27 21.77
CA GLY A 479 40.74 -22.31 20.37
C GLY A 479 41.11 -20.95 19.80
N THR A 480 41.20 -20.90 18.47
CA THR A 480 41.55 -19.68 17.73
C THR A 480 40.29 -19.00 17.23
N TYR A 481 40.11 -17.75 17.63
CA TYR A 481 39.11 -16.83 17.13
C TYR A 481 39.70 -15.97 16.00
N ILE A 482 38.91 -15.72 14.96
CA ILE A 482 39.34 -14.94 13.80
C ILE A 482 38.52 -13.67 13.74
N CYS A 483 39.15 -12.50 13.89
CA CYS A 483 38.53 -11.23 13.57
C CYS A 483 38.63 -10.99 12.07
N ILE A 484 37.51 -10.61 11.45
CA ILE A 484 37.44 -10.23 10.05
C ILE A 484 36.82 -8.83 9.96
N ALA A 485 37.60 -7.89 9.44
CA ALA A 485 37.14 -6.56 9.06
C ALA A 485 36.94 -6.54 7.53
N SER A 486 35.74 -6.17 7.08
CA SER A 486 35.33 -6.26 5.68
C SER A 486 34.67 -4.96 5.21
N ASN A 487 35.11 -4.44 4.07
CA ASN A 487 34.42 -3.39 3.32
C ASN A 487 34.48 -3.70 1.81
N ALA A 488 33.94 -2.81 0.97
CA ALA A 488 33.95 -2.97 -0.48
C ALA A 488 35.36 -3.00 -1.11
N GLY A 489 36.38 -2.45 -0.43
CA GLY A 489 37.79 -2.55 -0.83
C GLY A 489 38.46 -3.88 -0.47
N GLY A 490 37.79 -4.73 0.30
CA GLY A 490 38.23 -6.10 0.61
C GLY A 490 38.25 -6.41 2.10
N ASN A 491 39.02 -7.44 2.47
CA ASN A 491 39.03 -7.98 3.83
C ASN A 491 40.42 -7.89 4.47
N ALA A 492 40.44 -7.67 5.79
CA ALA A 492 41.61 -7.88 6.63
C ALA A 492 41.25 -8.81 7.79
N THR A 493 42.18 -9.69 8.11
CA THR A 493 41.99 -10.71 9.14
C THR A 493 43.07 -10.64 10.21
N TYR A 494 42.70 -11.07 11.41
CA TYR A 494 43.58 -11.14 12.56
C TYR A 494 43.14 -12.31 13.47
N PHE A 495 44.10 -12.94 14.16
CA PHE A 495 43.88 -14.16 14.96
C PHE A 495 44.10 -13.88 16.44
N ALA A 496 43.19 -14.38 17.28
CA ALA A 496 43.30 -14.35 18.73
C ALA A 496 43.13 -15.76 19.30
N THR A 497 43.89 -16.13 20.33
CA THR A 497 43.88 -17.49 20.90
C THR A 497 43.40 -17.46 22.34
N LEU A 498 42.41 -18.30 22.65
CA LEU A 498 41.87 -18.47 23.99
C LEU A 498 42.22 -19.86 24.52
N THR A 499 42.78 -19.92 25.73
CA THR A 499 42.96 -21.14 26.50
C THR A 499 42.15 -21.06 27.79
N VAL A 500 41.17 -21.94 27.93
CA VAL A 500 40.34 -22.00 29.15
C VAL A 500 40.83 -23.14 30.03
N SER A 501 41.28 -22.82 31.24
CA SER A 501 41.70 -23.81 32.25
C SER A 501 40.61 -24.01 33.30
N SER A 502 40.32 -25.26 33.65
CA SER A 502 39.58 -25.60 34.87
C SER A 502 40.49 -25.48 36.10
N LEU A 503 39.90 -25.34 37.28
CA LEU A 503 40.64 -25.38 38.54
C LEU A 503 41.26 -26.80 38.70
N PRO A 504 42.52 -26.95 39.14
CA PRO A 504 43.02 -28.26 39.55
C PRO A 504 42.17 -28.76 40.73
N LEU A 505 41.65 -29.99 40.63
CA LEU A 505 40.90 -30.63 41.73
C LEU A 505 41.74 -30.73 43.03
N ASP A 506 43.07 -30.66 42.93
CA ASP A 506 44.00 -30.76 44.06
C ASP A 506 43.99 -29.53 44.99
N ALA A 507 43.59 -28.35 44.50
CA ALA A 507 43.52 -27.15 45.34
C ALA A 507 42.30 -27.15 46.28
N ALA A 508 41.23 -27.86 45.92
CA ALA A 508 40.06 -28.03 46.78
C ALA A 508 40.30 -29.06 47.90
N LEU A 509 41.19 -30.03 47.68
CA LEU A 509 41.55 -31.06 48.66
C LEU A 509 42.65 -30.60 49.64
N MET A 510 43.46 -29.60 49.28
CA MET A 510 44.48 -29.02 50.16
C MET A 510 43.92 -27.98 51.13
N ALA A 511 42.75 -27.39 50.85
CA ALA A 511 42.10 -26.40 51.72
C ALA A 511 41.41 -27.00 52.96
N ASN A 512 41.41 -28.33 53.11
CA ASN A 512 40.72 -29.02 54.20
C ASN A 512 41.67 -29.74 55.19
N ARG A 513 42.99 -29.49 55.13
CA ARG A 513 43.98 -30.25 55.92
C ARG A 513 44.92 -29.44 56.80
N THR A 514 44.57 -28.19 57.12
CA THR A 514 45.27 -27.43 58.17
C THR A 514 44.25 -26.60 58.91
N TYR A 515 44.19 -26.78 60.24
CA TYR A 515 43.47 -26.03 61.29
C TYR A 515 42.70 -26.95 62.27
N TYR A 516 43.45 -27.81 62.95
CA TYR A 516 43.23 -28.06 64.39
C TYR A 516 44.59 -28.01 65.06
N THR A 517 44.95 -26.82 65.56
CA THR A 517 45.89 -26.58 66.68
C THR A 517 46.08 -25.07 66.80
N GLY A 518 45.91 -24.53 68.02
CA GLY A 518 46.49 -23.25 68.42
C GLY A 518 45.58 -22.02 68.39
N ASP A 519 44.81 -21.87 69.47
CA ASP A 519 44.75 -20.69 70.35
C ASP A 519 44.99 -19.24 69.86
N LEU A 520 44.17 -18.38 70.49
CA LEU A 520 44.39 -16.98 70.92
C LEU A 520 44.18 -15.81 69.95
N ASN A 521 43.09 -15.09 70.27
CA ASN A 521 43.00 -13.64 70.51
C ASN A 521 43.27 -12.61 69.41
N GLU A 522 42.28 -11.72 69.34
CA GLU A 522 42.34 -10.28 69.08
C GLU A 522 42.43 -9.74 67.64
N THR A 523 41.26 -9.20 67.26
CA THR A 523 41.03 -7.85 66.73
C THR A 523 41.28 -7.53 65.25
N ASN A 524 40.25 -6.84 64.72
CA ASN A 524 40.27 -5.84 63.66
C ASN A 524 39.99 -6.27 62.20
N LEU A 525 38.75 -5.92 61.82
CA LEU A 525 38.34 -5.17 60.62
C LEU A 525 38.19 -5.88 59.26
N ASN A 526 36.92 -5.90 58.85
CA ASN A 526 36.35 -5.65 57.51
C ASN A 526 36.79 -6.53 56.33
N ASP A 527 35.94 -7.51 55.97
CA ASP A 527 35.14 -7.40 54.74
C ASP A 527 34.16 -8.57 54.59
N THR A 528 32.89 -8.25 54.35
CA THR A 528 31.80 -9.20 54.09
C THR A 528 31.92 -9.82 52.69
N LYS A 529 32.46 -11.04 52.60
CA LYS A 529 32.26 -11.91 51.43
C LYS A 529 31.07 -12.84 51.67
N VAL A 530 29.91 -12.47 51.13
CA VAL A 530 28.75 -13.37 51.01
C VAL A 530 29.01 -14.34 49.85
N PHE A 531 29.40 -15.57 50.19
CA PHE A 531 29.41 -16.70 49.25
C PHE A 531 28.02 -17.37 49.26
N LEU A 532 27.21 -17.12 48.24
CA LEU A 532 25.99 -17.90 47.98
C LEU A 532 26.38 -19.26 47.39
N LYS A 533 26.39 -20.30 48.23
CA LYS A 533 26.56 -21.70 47.84
C LYS A 533 25.17 -22.30 47.60
N PHE A 534 24.72 -22.35 46.34
CA PHE A 534 23.50 -23.10 45.99
C PHE A 534 23.82 -24.59 45.94
N THR A 535 23.46 -25.32 46.99
CA THR A 535 23.27 -26.77 46.91
C THR A 535 21.80 -27.02 46.65
N LEU A 536 21.46 -27.48 45.45
CA LEU A 536 20.10 -27.91 45.12
C LEU A 536 19.79 -29.20 45.88
N ASP A 537 19.04 -29.07 46.98
CA ASP A 537 18.51 -30.21 47.73
C ASP A 537 17.35 -30.84 46.93
N LEU A 538 17.41 -32.16 46.74
CA LEU A 538 16.43 -32.95 45.97
C LEU A 538 15.01 -32.80 46.55
N LYS A 539 14.89 -32.52 47.86
CA LYS A 539 13.60 -32.19 48.49
C LYS A 539 13.01 -30.88 47.99
N THR A 540 13.82 -29.85 47.71
CA THR A 540 13.33 -28.55 47.24
C THR A 540 12.83 -28.64 45.79
N ILE A 541 13.48 -29.46 44.96
CA ILE A 541 13.05 -29.71 43.59
C ILE A 541 11.70 -30.45 43.59
N LEU A 542 11.54 -31.50 44.40
CA LEU A 542 10.29 -32.27 44.52
C LEU A 542 9.11 -31.41 45.01
N ILE A 543 9.35 -30.50 45.95
CA ILE A 543 8.32 -29.60 46.47
C ILE A 543 7.94 -28.56 45.41
N SER A 544 8.91 -28.02 44.65
CA SER A 544 8.62 -27.03 43.59
C SER A 544 7.85 -27.63 42.41
N THR A 545 8.15 -28.87 42.01
CA THR A 545 7.44 -29.56 40.92
C THR A 545 6.03 -29.99 41.34
N ALA A 546 5.84 -30.43 42.59
CA ALA A 546 4.52 -30.72 43.14
C ALA A 546 3.64 -29.46 43.21
N MET A 547 4.19 -28.34 43.69
CA MET A 547 3.46 -27.08 43.81
C MET A 547 3.12 -26.46 42.44
N GLY A 548 4.00 -26.62 41.44
CA GLY A 548 3.73 -26.23 40.05
C GLY A 548 2.64 -27.08 39.38
N CYS A 549 2.61 -28.39 39.63
CA CYS A 549 1.56 -29.27 39.11
C CYS A 549 0.17 -28.95 39.67
N CYS A 550 0.07 -28.63 40.97
CA CYS A 550 -1.21 -28.28 41.59
C CYS A 550 -1.78 -26.95 41.03
N LEU A 551 -0.92 -25.96 40.80
CA LEU A 551 -1.33 -24.69 40.18
C LEU A 551 -1.76 -24.88 38.72
N PHE A 552 -1.05 -25.71 37.96
CA PHE A 552 -1.40 -26.01 36.57
C PHE A 552 -2.75 -26.75 36.47
N LEU A 553 -2.95 -27.79 37.28
CA LEU A 553 -4.23 -28.52 37.33
C LEU A 553 -5.39 -27.63 37.78
N GLY A 554 -5.18 -26.74 38.75
CA GLY A 554 -6.18 -25.77 39.18
C GLY A 554 -6.63 -24.82 38.07
N VAL A 555 -5.68 -24.28 37.29
CA VAL A 555 -5.99 -23.39 36.15
C VAL A 555 -6.73 -24.15 35.04
N VAL A 556 -6.34 -25.39 34.76
CA VAL A 556 -7.01 -26.22 33.74
C VAL A 556 -8.45 -26.53 34.14
N VAL A 557 -8.69 -26.94 35.40
CA VAL A 557 -10.06 -27.20 35.90
C VAL A 557 -10.91 -25.92 35.89
N PHE A 558 -10.33 -24.78 36.28
CA PHE A 558 -11.02 -23.49 36.22
C PHE A 558 -11.40 -23.10 34.78
N CYS A 559 -10.51 -23.31 33.81
CA CYS A 559 -10.82 -23.10 32.39
C CYS A 559 -11.94 -24.02 31.88
N PHE A 560 -11.96 -25.30 32.29
CA PHE A 560 -13.04 -26.22 31.92
C PHE A 560 -14.38 -25.81 32.55
N LEU A 561 -14.39 -25.32 33.79
CA LEU A 561 -15.61 -24.79 34.44
C LEU A 561 -16.13 -23.54 33.73
N MET A 562 -15.25 -22.63 33.30
CA MET A 562 -15.63 -21.46 32.52
C MET A 562 -16.16 -21.83 31.13
N LEU A 563 -15.56 -22.81 30.47
CA LEU A 563 -16.06 -23.32 29.18
C LEU A 563 -17.41 -24.04 29.33
N PHE A 564 -17.61 -24.77 30.43
CA PHE A 564 -18.90 -25.42 30.73
C PHE A 564 -20.00 -24.41 31.07
N ALA A 565 -19.69 -23.38 31.86
CA ALA A 565 -20.61 -22.26 32.13
C ALA A 565 -20.95 -21.48 30.84
N TRP A 566 -19.98 -21.27 29.97
CA TRP A 566 -20.18 -20.63 28.67
C TRP A 566 -20.97 -21.50 27.69
N SER A 567 -20.83 -22.83 27.80
CA SER A 567 -21.61 -23.82 27.06
C SER A 567 -23.09 -23.83 27.48
N GLN A 568 -23.40 -23.72 28.78
CA GLN A 568 -24.79 -23.62 29.25
C GLN A 568 -25.42 -22.25 29.01
N GLY A 569 -24.62 -21.17 28.93
CA GLY A 569 -25.11 -19.81 28.65
C GLY A 569 -25.55 -19.55 27.20
N ARG A 570 -25.22 -20.42 26.24
CA ARG A 570 -25.62 -20.28 24.82
C ARG A 570 -27.02 -20.82 24.48
N GLY A 571 -27.80 -21.25 25.47
CA GLY A 571 -29.16 -21.78 25.27
C GLY A 571 -30.32 -20.77 25.34
N GLN A 572 -30.14 -19.55 25.86
CA GLN A 572 -31.28 -18.66 26.17
C GLN A 572 -31.12 -17.16 25.83
N HIS A 573 -30.36 -16.79 24.81
CA HIS A 573 -30.49 -15.44 24.23
C HIS A 573 -30.71 -15.51 22.71
N LYS A 574 -31.97 -15.76 22.33
CA LYS A 574 -32.48 -15.35 21.02
C LYS A 574 -32.80 -13.86 21.12
N ASN A 575 -31.93 -13.02 20.59
CA ASN A 575 -32.20 -11.59 20.45
C ASN A 575 -33.30 -11.41 19.38
N ASN A 576 -34.57 -11.47 19.80
CA ASN A 576 -35.69 -11.02 18.98
C ASN A 576 -35.72 -9.49 19.03
N PHE A 577 -35.21 -8.84 17.98
CA PHE A 577 -35.38 -7.41 17.81
C PHE A 577 -36.71 -7.16 17.09
N SER A 578 -37.70 -6.59 17.78
CA SER A 578 -38.96 -6.17 17.15
C SER A 578 -38.87 -4.70 16.74
N VAL A 579 -38.85 -4.42 15.43
CA VAL A 579 -38.97 -3.06 14.90
C VAL A 579 -40.46 -2.74 14.73
N GLU A 580 -40.93 -1.70 15.40
CA GLU A 580 -42.29 -1.19 15.29
C GLU A 580 -42.32 -0.03 14.29
N TYR A 581 -42.96 -0.23 13.13
CA TYR A 581 -43.22 0.84 12.16
C TYR A 581 -44.62 1.40 12.39
N SER A 582 -44.72 2.71 12.61
CA SER A 582 -45.99 3.44 12.61
C SER A 582 -46.17 4.13 11.25
N PHE A 583 -47.21 3.74 10.51
CA PHE A 583 -47.65 4.50 9.34
C PHE A 583 -48.42 5.73 9.83
N ARG A 584 -47.95 6.94 9.49
CA ARG A 584 -48.80 8.13 9.54
C ARG A 584 -49.77 8.06 8.34
N LYS A 585 -51.03 7.83 8.64
CA LYS A 585 -52.14 7.90 7.69
C LYS A 585 -52.31 9.37 7.26
N VAL A 586 -52.38 9.60 5.95
CA VAL A 586 -52.83 10.88 5.36
C VAL A 586 -54.35 10.91 5.46
N ASP A 587 -54.89 12.02 5.97
CA ASP A 587 -56.33 12.20 6.20
C ASP A 587 -57.12 12.31 4.87
N GLY A 588 -58.18 11.52 4.79
CA GLY A 588 -59.23 11.56 3.76
C GLY A 588 -60.52 10.95 4.35
N PRO A 589 -61.72 11.46 3.98
CA PRO A 589 -62.85 11.43 4.88
C PRO A 589 -63.68 10.14 4.84
N ALA A 590 -64.20 9.79 6.03
CA ALA A 590 -65.39 8.99 6.29
C ALA A 590 -65.47 7.56 5.70
N ALA A 591 -65.16 6.56 6.54
CA ALA A 591 -65.97 5.33 6.63
C ALA A 591 -65.59 4.53 7.89
N SER A 592 -66.61 3.92 8.47
CA SER A 592 -66.75 3.25 9.75
C SER A 592 -65.76 2.11 10.08
N GLY A 593 -65.35 2.07 11.35
CA GLY A 593 -65.33 0.86 12.17
C GLY A 593 -64.31 -0.22 11.81
N GLY A 594 -63.12 -0.15 12.42
CA GLY A 594 -62.19 -1.29 12.48
C GLY A 594 -60.93 -0.96 13.25
N GLN A 595 -60.74 -1.57 14.43
CA GLN A 595 -59.49 -1.52 15.20
C GLN A 595 -58.33 -2.07 14.35
N GLY A 596 -57.48 -1.19 13.83
CA GLY A 596 -56.24 -1.53 13.15
C GLY A 596 -55.15 -1.90 14.15
N GLY A 597 -55.06 -3.18 14.50
CA GLY A 597 -53.96 -3.71 15.31
C GLY A 597 -52.62 -3.64 14.57
N ALA A 598 -51.57 -3.20 15.27
CA ALA A 598 -50.20 -3.26 14.79
C ALA A 598 -49.80 -4.71 14.46
N ARG A 599 -49.56 -5.03 13.19
CA ARG A 599 -49.04 -6.34 12.79
C ARG A 599 -47.52 -6.38 12.99
N LYS A 600 -47.08 -7.06 14.04
CA LYS A 600 -45.67 -7.44 14.25
C LYS A 600 -45.28 -8.56 13.29
N PHE A 601 -44.30 -8.30 12.43
CA PHE A 601 -43.59 -9.36 11.70
C PHE A 601 -42.24 -9.62 12.39
N ASN A 602 -42.04 -10.85 12.87
CA ASN A 602 -40.75 -11.31 13.38
C ASN A 602 -39.96 -11.92 12.22
N MET A 603 -38.82 -11.31 11.88
CA MET A 603 -37.91 -11.86 10.87
C MET A 603 -36.73 -12.54 11.56
N LYS A 604 -36.51 -13.82 11.26
CA LYS A 604 -35.44 -14.65 11.82
C LYS A 604 -34.27 -14.61 10.85
N MET A 605 -33.14 -13.99 11.22
CA MET A 605 -31.90 -14.15 10.45
C MET A 605 -31.36 -15.56 10.67
N ILE A 606 -31.08 -16.26 9.57
CA ILE A 606 -30.34 -17.54 9.53
C ILE A 606 -28.85 -17.22 9.51
#